data_AF-A0A523AIY0-F1
#
_entry.id   AF-A0A523AIY0-F1
#
_cell.length_a   1.000
_cell.length_b   1.000
_cell.length_c   1.000
_cell.angle_alpha   90.00
_cell.angle_beta   90.00
_cell.angle_gamma   90.00
#
_symmetry.space_group_name_H-M   'P 1'
#
loop_
_entity.id
_entity.type
_entity.pdbx_description
1 polymer ?
#
loop_
_entity_poly.entity_id
_entity_poly.type
_entity_poly.pdbx_seq_one_letter_code
_entity_poly.pdbx_strand_id
1 'polypeptide(L)'
;MLDAFVSEGEKVTVEGWLTFYDEKEMTWKPLDGLLTFYLNGREIGKAKAQYGLFSFTFPSPSVGKHKIEIKFKEEGYESSYKSLFFEVVEKRKKERISRVARLIFLLILFLCFVLFLSIFLSKLFLRS
;
A
#
# COMPACT_ATOMS: atom_id res chain seq x y z
N MET A 1 -1.31 -2.53 10.28
CA MET A 1 -2.41 -2.89 9.35
C MET A 1 -3.54 -1.86 9.33
N LEU A 2 -3.66 -0.96 10.32
CA LEU A 2 -4.74 0.04 10.42
C LEU A 2 -4.55 1.32 9.60
N ASP A 3 -3.35 1.54 9.06
CA ASP A 3 -2.99 2.73 8.26
C ASP A 3 -3.37 2.58 6.77
N ALA A 4 -4.06 1.49 6.40
CA ALA A 4 -4.49 1.26 5.02
C ALA A 4 -5.65 2.16 4.57
N PHE A 5 -6.32 2.86 5.50
CA PHE A 5 -7.43 3.75 5.18
C PHE A 5 -6.95 5.19 5.03
N VAL A 6 -7.19 5.76 3.86
CA VAL A 6 -6.95 7.19 3.58
C VAL A 6 -8.17 7.96 4.10
N SER A 7 -7.96 9.04 4.86
CA SER A 7 -9.04 9.99 5.16
C SER A 7 -8.96 11.23 4.30
N GLU A 8 -10.10 11.89 4.12
CA GLU A 8 -10.20 13.15 3.39
C GLU A 8 -9.17 14.19 3.90
N GLY A 9 -8.49 14.83 2.95
CA GLY A 9 -7.43 15.81 3.21
C GLY A 9 -6.05 15.22 3.53
N GLU A 10 -5.90 13.89 3.61
CA GLU A 10 -4.58 13.27 3.77
C GLU A 10 -3.81 13.22 2.45
N LYS A 11 -2.49 13.14 2.54
CA LYS A 11 -1.65 12.87 1.37
C LYS A 11 -1.65 11.37 1.08
N VAL A 12 -1.88 11.02 -0.16
CA VAL A 12 -1.73 9.66 -0.68
C VAL A 12 -0.43 9.60 -1.46
N THR A 13 0.41 8.61 -1.15
CA THR A 13 1.65 8.34 -1.89
C THR A 13 1.52 7.02 -2.62
N VAL A 14 1.84 7.03 -3.92
CA VAL A 14 1.95 5.83 -4.74
C VAL A 14 3.41 5.65 -5.10
N GLU A 15 3.94 4.48 -4.76
CA GLU A 15 5.33 4.11 -5.00
C GLU A 15 5.39 2.82 -5.80
N GLY A 16 6.46 2.65 -6.57
CA GLY A 16 6.65 1.46 -7.35
C GLY A 16 7.93 1.47 -8.14
N TRP A 17 8.05 0.45 -8.98
CA TRP A 17 9.20 0.24 -9.86
C TRP A 17 8.76 0.27 -11.31
N LEU A 18 9.53 0.97 -12.13
CA LEU A 18 9.52 0.95 -13.58
C LEU A 18 10.73 0.13 -14.03
N THR A 19 10.46 -0.96 -14.75
CA THR A 19 11.47 -1.91 -15.18
C THR A 19 11.19 -2.33 -16.61
N PHE A 20 12.25 -2.69 -17.33
CA PHE A 20 12.15 -3.37 -18.62
C PHE A 20 12.83 -4.73 -18.55
N TYR A 21 12.42 -5.65 -19.41
CA TYR A 21 13.07 -6.95 -19.51
C TYR A 21 14.20 -6.87 -20.53
N ASP A 22 15.44 -7.13 -20.09
CA ASP A 22 16.60 -7.23 -20.97
C ASP A 22 16.69 -8.66 -21.51
N GLU A 23 16.40 -8.85 -22.79
CA GLU A 23 16.40 -10.18 -23.42
C GLU A 23 17.80 -10.80 -23.52
N LYS A 24 18.87 -9.98 -23.56
CA LYS A 24 20.26 -10.47 -23.67
C LYS A 24 20.74 -11.05 -22.36
N GLU A 25 20.46 -10.34 -21.27
CA GLU A 25 20.83 -10.77 -19.92
C GLU A 25 19.74 -11.58 -19.21
N MET A 26 18.58 -11.76 -19.86
CA MET A 26 17.41 -12.47 -19.35
C MET A 26 17.00 -12.00 -17.95
N THR A 27 17.01 -10.70 -17.72
CA THR A 27 16.77 -10.11 -16.40
C THR A 27 15.98 -8.81 -16.47
N TRP A 28 15.24 -8.52 -15.40
CA TRP A 28 14.56 -7.24 -15.25
C TRP A 28 15.54 -6.17 -14.81
N LYS A 29 15.64 -5.10 -15.58
CA LYS A 29 16.49 -3.94 -15.27
C LYS A 29 15.65 -2.72 -14.93
N PRO A 30 16.12 -1.87 -14.01
CA PRO A 30 15.48 -0.60 -13.72
C PRO A 30 15.46 0.28 -14.98
N LEU A 31 14.37 1.03 -15.14
CA LEU A 31 14.20 1.98 -16.24
C LEU A 31 13.94 3.37 -15.68
N ASP A 32 14.70 4.35 -16.18
CA ASP A 32 14.40 5.75 -15.95
C ASP A 32 13.38 6.22 -16.98
N GLY A 33 12.41 7.01 -16.55
CA GLY A 33 11.34 7.44 -17.44
C GLY A 33 10.31 8.33 -16.75
N LEU A 34 9.40 8.92 -17.54
CA LEU A 34 8.34 9.79 -17.03
C LEU A 34 7.00 9.05 -16.99
N LEU A 35 6.42 8.95 -15.81
CA LEU A 35 5.11 8.32 -15.57
C LEU A 35 4.04 9.38 -15.44
N THR A 36 2.87 9.14 -16.04
CA THR A 36 1.70 10.02 -15.93
C THR A 36 0.63 9.35 -15.07
N PHE A 37 0.10 10.10 -14.09
CA PHE A 37 -0.87 9.62 -13.11
C PHE A 37 -2.25 10.20 -13.37
N TYR A 38 -3.26 9.35 -13.32
CA TYR A 38 -4.66 9.71 -13.50
C TYR A 38 -5.48 9.28 -12.28
N LEU A 39 -6.38 10.14 -11.83
CA LEU A 39 -7.37 9.84 -10.79
C LEU A 39 -8.77 9.88 -11.41
N ASN A 40 -9.46 8.75 -11.37
CA ASN A 40 -10.79 8.58 -12.00
C ASN A 40 -10.81 9.07 -13.46
N GLY A 41 -9.76 8.76 -14.22
CA GLY A 41 -9.61 9.15 -15.63
C GLY A 41 -9.07 10.56 -15.87
N ARG A 42 -8.92 11.41 -14.85
CA ARG A 42 -8.35 12.77 -14.99
C ARG A 42 -6.87 12.78 -14.64
N GLU A 43 -6.03 13.36 -15.49
CA GLU A 43 -4.60 13.54 -15.18
C GLU A 43 -4.42 14.42 -13.95
N ILE A 44 -3.63 13.94 -12.98
CA ILE A 44 -3.32 14.64 -11.73
C ILE A 44 -1.86 15.06 -11.62
N GLY A 45 -0.98 14.52 -12.47
CA GLY A 45 0.42 14.90 -12.49
C GLY A 45 1.32 13.83 -13.11
N LYS A 46 2.63 14.06 -12.99
CA LYS A 46 3.68 13.19 -13.51
C LYS A 46 4.77 12.97 -12.45
N ALA A 47 5.44 11.83 -12.50
CA ALA A 47 6.61 11.54 -11.68
C ALA A 47 7.71 10.90 -12.53
N LYS A 48 8.96 11.25 -12.25
CA LYS A 48 10.12 10.63 -12.89
C LYS A 48 10.54 9.40 -12.10
N ALA A 49 10.69 8.26 -12.76
CA ALA A 49 11.39 7.11 -12.22
C ALA A 49 12.91 7.35 -12.29
N GLN A 50 13.61 7.09 -11.19
CA GLN A 50 15.08 7.19 -11.09
C GLN A 50 15.61 5.87 -10.55
N TYR A 51 16.53 5.26 -11.28
CA TYR A 51 16.95 3.87 -11.06
C TYR A 51 15.75 2.92 -10.94
N GLY A 52 14.72 3.15 -11.77
CA GLY A 52 13.48 2.40 -11.75
C GLY A 52 12.51 2.78 -10.63
N LEU A 53 12.94 3.41 -9.54
CA LEU A 53 12.05 3.78 -8.44
C LEU A 53 11.27 5.06 -8.75
N PHE A 54 9.97 5.07 -8.49
CA PHE A 54 9.17 6.29 -8.52
C PHE A 54 8.34 6.44 -7.24
N SER A 55 8.06 7.69 -6.86
CA SER A 55 7.14 8.06 -5.78
C SER A 55 6.34 9.29 -6.22
N PHE A 56 5.02 9.22 -6.05
CA PHE A 56 4.11 10.31 -6.43
C PHE A 56 3.10 10.55 -5.31
N THR A 57 3.04 11.80 -4.84
CA THR A 57 2.17 12.20 -3.73
C THR A 57 1.14 13.21 -4.19
N PHE A 58 -0.12 13.00 -3.80
CA PHE A 58 -1.24 13.89 -4.12
C PHE A 58 -2.22 13.97 -2.95
N PRO A 59 -3.01 15.05 -2.82
CA PRO A 59 -4.06 15.12 -1.80
C PRO A 59 -5.18 14.12 -2.12
N SER A 60 -5.68 13.42 -1.09
CA SER A 60 -6.80 12.49 -1.24
C SER A 60 -8.05 13.22 -1.75
N PRO A 61 -8.84 12.60 -2.65
CA PRO A 61 -10.14 13.13 -3.06
C PRO A 61 -11.18 13.07 -1.92
N SER A 62 -12.43 13.44 -2.24
CA SER A 62 -13.58 13.31 -1.34
C SER A 62 -13.81 11.85 -0.93
N VAL A 63 -14.64 11.63 0.10
CA VAL A 63 -15.05 10.29 0.53
C VAL A 63 -15.61 9.46 -0.63
N GLY A 64 -15.17 8.21 -0.75
CA GLY A 64 -15.61 7.30 -1.80
C GLY A 64 -14.53 6.35 -2.30
N LYS A 65 -14.89 5.51 -3.27
CA LYS A 65 -13.96 4.63 -3.98
C LYS A 65 -13.36 5.37 -5.17
N HIS A 66 -12.06 5.25 -5.33
CA HIS A 66 -11.33 5.91 -6.41
C HIS A 66 -10.38 4.94 -7.11
N LYS A 67 -10.17 5.22 -8.39
CA LYS A 67 -9.23 4.49 -9.24
C LYS A 67 -8.05 5.41 -9.55
N ILE A 68 -6.84 4.95 -9.24
CA ILE A 68 -5.61 5.57 -9.72
C ILE A 68 -5.05 4.73 -10.87
N GLU A 69 -4.61 5.41 -11.92
CA GLU A 69 -4.02 4.80 -13.10
C GLU A 69 -2.64 5.41 -13.35
N ILE A 70 -1.67 4.56 -13.60
CA ILE A 70 -0.28 4.93 -13.88
C ILE A 70 0.00 4.50 -15.31
N LYS A 71 0.47 5.42 -16.14
CA LYS A 71 0.80 5.16 -17.55
C LYS A 71 2.24 5.51 -17.84
N PHE A 72 2.91 4.63 -18.58
CA PHE A 72 4.24 4.85 -19.13
C PHE A 72 4.17 4.75 -20.66
N LYS A 73 4.78 5.72 -21.34
CA LYS A 73 4.92 5.74 -22.79
C LYS A 73 6.19 6.48 -23.16
N GLU A 74 7.13 5.75 -23.76
CA GLU A 74 8.41 6.28 -24.23
C GLU A 74 8.82 5.55 -25.50
N GLU A 75 9.52 6.25 -26.39
CA GLU A 75 10.00 5.64 -27.64
C GLU A 75 11.08 4.59 -27.33
N GLY A 76 11.06 3.47 -28.06
CA GLY A 76 11.97 2.34 -27.82
C GLY A 76 11.56 1.38 -26.71
N TYR A 77 10.46 1.65 -25.99
CA TYR A 77 9.90 0.75 -24.98
C TYR A 77 8.42 0.48 -25.23
N GLU A 78 7.94 -0.70 -24.78
CA GLU A 78 6.52 -1.00 -24.79
C GLU A 78 5.76 -0.07 -23.83
N SER A 79 4.64 0.47 -24.30
CA SER A 79 3.76 1.26 -23.44
C SER A 79 3.12 0.37 -22.39
N SER A 80 3.10 0.81 -21.13
CA SER A 80 2.55 0.03 -20.02
C SER A 80 1.57 0.84 -19.19
N TYR A 81 0.64 0.14 -18.55
CA TYR A 81 -0.37 0.74 -17.68
C TYR A 81 -0.63 -0.14 -16.45
N LYS A 82 -0.91 0.50 -15.32
CA LYS A 82 -1.35 -0.18 -14.09
C LYS A 82 -2.46 0.61 -13.43
N SER A 83 -3.40 -0.09 -12.79
CA SER A 83 -4.46 0.54 -12.03
C SER A 83 -4.57 -0.03 -10.61
N LEU A 84 -4.92 0.83 -9.67
CA LEU A 84 -5.15 0.49 -8.27
C LEU A 84 -6.45 1.15 -7.82
N PHE A 85 -7.15 0.50 -6.89
CA PHE A 85 -8.34 1.04 -6.26
C PHE A 85 -8.04 1.33 -4.80
N PHE A 86 -8.53 2.46 -4.30
CA PHE A 86 -8.45 2.82 -2.89
C PHE A 86 -9.76 3.49 -2.45
N GLU A 87 -10.05 3.40 -1.15
CA GLU A 87 -11.24 3.99 -0.55
C GLU A 87 -10.81 5.12 0.40
N VAL A 88 -11.38 6.30 0.19
CA VAL A 88 -11.27 7.42 1.11
C VAL A 88 -12.46 7.37 2.07
N VAL A 89 -12.19 7.39 3.37
CA VAL A 89 -13.20 7.34 4.42
C VAL A 89 -13.26 8.65 5.20
N GLU A 90 -14.40 8.93 5.82
CA GLU A 90 -14.52 10.04 6.75
C GLU A 90 -13.51 9.91 7.91
N LYS A 91 -12.92 11.03 8.32
CA LYS A 91 -11.95 11.07 9.43
C LYS A 91 -12.49 10.44 10.72
N ARG A 92 -13.74 10.75 11.08
CA ARG A 92 -14.41 10.16 12.26
C ARG A 92 -14.55 8.64 12.16
N LYS A 93 -14.86 8.14 10.96
CA LYS A 93 -14.98 6.70 10.68
C LYS A 93 -13.62 6.03 10.80
N LYS A 94 -12.55 6.64 10.26
CA LYS A 94 -11.16 6.18 10.40
C LYS A 94 -10.74 6.06 11.87
N GLU A 95 -11.03 7.07 12.69
CA GLU A 95 -10.71 7.05 14.13
C GLU A 95 -11.45 5.95 14.89
N ARG A 96 -12.73 5.70 14.54
CA ARG A 96 -13.51 4.63 15.14
C ARG A 96 -12.95 3.26 14.76
N ILE A 97 -12.65 3.04 13.49
CA ILE A 97 -12.05 1.78 12.99
C ILE A 97 -10.68 1.56 13.64
N SER A 98 -9.85 2.60 13.73
CA SER A 98 -8.53 2.52 14.38
C SER A 98 -8.60 2.13 15.84
N ARG A 99 -9.54 2.70 16.60
CA ARG A 99 -9.73 2.30 18.01
C ARG A 99 -10.15 0.84 18.14
N VAL A 100 -11.14 0.41 17.35
CA VAL A 100 -11.65 -0.96 17.41
C VAL A 100 -10.57 -1.98 17.04
N ALA A 101 -9.85 -1.79 15.94
CA ALA A 101 -8.83 -2.75 15.54
C ALA A 101 -7.60 -2.77 16.47
N ARG A 102 -7.27 -1.66 17.16
CA ARG A 102 -6.27 -1.69 18.24
C ARG A 102 -6.73 -2.55 19.42
N LEU A 103 -7.99 -2.42 19.84
CA LEU A 103 -8.54 -3.24 20.94
C LEU A 103 -8.56 -4.72 20.58
N ILE A 104 -8.98 -5.06 19.35
CA ILE A 104 -8.96 -6.44 18.85
C ILE A 104 -7.53 -6.99 18.85
N PHE A 105 -6.55 -6.22 18.38
CA PHE A 105 -5.15 -6.64 18.36
C PHE A 105 -4.62 -6.92 19.77
N LEU A 106 -4.90 -6.05 20.74
CA LEU A 106 -4.53 -6.26 22.14
C LEU A 106 -5.20 -7.50 22.74
N LEU A 107 -6.47 -7.75 22.40
CA LEU A 107 -7.20 -8.93 22.85
C LEU A 107 -6.61 -10.23 22.28
N ILE A 108 -6.21 -10.24 21.00
CA ILE A 108 -5.52 -11.37 20.37
C ILE A 108 -4.18 -11.64 21.08
N LEU A 109 -3.38 -10.60 21.33
CA LEU A 109 -2.11 -10.74 22.05
C LEU A 109 -2.30 -11.31 23.46
N PHE A 110 -3.32 -10.82 24.18
CA PHE A 110 -3.65 -11.33 25.51
C PHE A 110 -4.05 -12.80 25.46
N LEU A 111 -4.89 -13.21 24.51
CA LEU A 111 -5.28 -14.62 24.34
C LEU A 111 -4.07 -15.51 24.03
N CYS A 112 -3.17 -15.07 23.14
CA CYS A 112 -1.93 -15.79 22.84
C CYS A 112 -1.05 -15.95 24.09
N PHE A 113 -0.95 -14.90 24.92
CA PHE A 113 -0.21 -14.95 26.17
C PHE A 113 -0.82 -15.94 27.18
N VAL A 114 -2.14 -15.93 27.34
CA VAL A 114 -2.85 -16.88 28.22
C VAL A 114 -2.65 -18.33 27.75
N LEU A 115 -2.73 -18.60 26.44
CA LEU A 115 -2.46 -19.92 25.87
C LEU A 115 -1.00 -20.36 26.08
N PHE A 116 -0.05 -19.43 25.94
CA PHE A 116 1.35 -19.72 26.22
C PHE A 116 1.57 -20.08 27.69
N LEU A 117 1.00 -19.31 28.61
CA LEU A 117 1.06 -19.57 30.05
C LEU A 117 0.44 -20.91 30.43
N SER A 118 -0.71 -21.28 29.86
CA SER A 118 -1.38 -22.55 30.17
C SER A 118 -0.55 -23.76 29.71
N ILE A 119 0.10 -23.68 28.55
CA ILE A 119 1.05 -24.71 28.08
C ILE A 119 2.27 -24.78 29.00
N PHE A 120 2.79 -23.64 29.45
CA PHE A 120 3.93 -23.60 30.36
C PHE A 120 3.61 -24.22 31.72
N LEU A 121 2.48 -23.83 32.33
CA LEU A 121 2.02 -24.34 33.61
C LEU A 121 1.69 -25.83 33.55
N SER A 122 1.05 -26.31 32.49
CA SER A 122 0.78 -27.75 32.33
C SER A 122 2.07 -28.58 32.26
N LYS A 123 3.09 -28.10 31.53
CA LYS A 123 4.41 -28.76 31.50
C LYS A 123 5.14 -28.73 32.84
N LEU A 124 4.95 -27.68 33.64
CA LEU A 124 5.54 -27.56 34.97
C LEU A 124 4.89 -28.54 35.96
N PHE A 125 3.56 -28.65 35.96
CA PHE A 125 2.82 -29.57 36.82
C PHE A 125 2.99 -31.05 36.45
N LEU A 126 3.13 -31.40 35.16
CA LEU A 126 3.41 -32.78 34.74
C LEU A 126 4.83 -33.27 35.05
N ARG A 127 5.75 -32.36 35.42
CA ARG A 127 7.13 -32.70 35.83
C ARG A 127 7.31 -32.76 37.36
N SER A 128 6.28 -32.37 38.13
CA SER A 128 6.19 -32.53 39.59
C SER A 128 5.61 -33.90 39.94
#